data_AF-A0A9X3VDU9-F1
#
_entry.id   AF-A0A9X3VDU9-F1
#
_cell.length_a   1.000
_cell.length_b   1.000
_cell.length_c   1.000
_cell.angle_alpha   90.00
_cell.angle_beta   90.00
_cell.angle_gamma   90.00
#
_symmetry.space_group_name_H-M   'P 1'
#
loop_
_entity.id
_entity.type
_entity.pdbx_description
1 polymer ?
#
loop_
_entity_poly.entity_id
_entity_poly.type
_entity_poly.pdbx_seq_one_letter_code
_entity_poly.pdbx_strand_id
1 'polypeptide(L)'
;MRSDALAGRGPHRAALVFEGEIRFGPEYFRLSVDGRAVPHRIFGRPLQWSADSRFLAVQEWLTTDYGSGPITCAALIDPAGWKIARLAVHPKGFAAEFRFDGGLFRYQATFPARSAVREAAVELAALRSWEDIDAAPQPPADASPSSLANLQETP
;
A
#
# COMPACT_ATOMS: atom_id res chain seq x y z
N MET A 1 8.35 -18.26 15.93
CA MET A 1 7.74 -17.04 15.39
C MET A 1 8.86 -16.30 14.67
N ARG A 2 8.87 -16.30 13.32
CA ARG A 2 9.89 -15.59 12.54
C ARG A 2 9.36 -14.20 12.23
N SER A 3 9.96 -13.19 12.83
CA SER A 3 9.72 -11.77 12.58
C SER A 3 10.97 -11.24 11.89
N ASP A 4 10.89 -10.96 10.58
CA ASP A 4 12.01 -10.47 9.79
C ASP A 4 11.58 -9.29 8.91
N ALA A 5 11.96 -8.09 9.38
CA ALA A 5 12.26 -6.84 8.65
C ALA A 5 12.04 -5.68 9.62
N LEU A 6 13.12 -5.23 10.29
CA LEU A 6 13.13 -3.97 11.03
C LEU A 6 13.75 -2.91 10.11
N ALA A 7 12.93 -2.07 9.50
CA ALA A 7 13.43 -0.85 8.88
C ALA A 7 13.28 0.31 9.87
N GLY A 8 14.34 1.10 10.03
CA GLY A 8 14.34 2.33 10.83
C GLY A 8 15.75 2.70 11.29
N ARG A 9 16.24 3.88 10.87
CA ARG A 9 17.42 4.54 11.47
C ARG A 9 17.03 5.74 12.36
N GLY A 10 15.74 5.84 12.73
CA GLY A 10 15.17 6.89 13.58
C GLY A 10 14.39 6.31 14.77
N PRO A 11 13.60 7.13 15.49
CA PRO A 11 12.89 6.70 16.70
C PRO A 11 11.78 5.70 16.41
N HIS A 12 11.20 5.76 15.21
CA HIS A 12 10.11 4.89 14.79
C HIS A 12 10.63 3.57 14.23
N ARG A 13 9.91 2.48 14.52
CA ARG A 13 10.19 1.13 14.04
C ARG A 13 8.96 0.58 13.34
N ALA A 14 9.18 -0.06 12.20
CA ALA A 14 8.15 -0.84 11.53
C ALA A 14 8.55 -2.32 11.52
N ALA A 15 7.56 -3.19 11.67
CA ALA A 15 7.72 -4.63 11.60
C ALA A 15 6.62 -5.25 10.74
N LEU A 16 7.02 -6.09 9.79
CA LEU A 16 6.12 -6.95 9.04
C LEU A 16 6.05 -8.30 9.74
N VAL A 17 4.85 -8.69 10.16
CA VAL A 17 4.56 -9.99 10.78
C VAL A 17 3.91 -10.86 9.74
N PHE A 18 4.57 -11.98 9.40
CA PHE A 18 4.05 -12.94 8.43
C PHE A 18 2.62 -13.36 8.77
N GLU A 19 1.74 -13.31 7.78
CA GLU A 19 0.34 -13.71 7.93
C GLU A 19 -0.02 -14.89 7.03
N GLY A 20 0.57 -14.95 5.83
CA GLY A 20 0.38 -16.07 4.92
C GLY A 20 1.05 -15.87 3.58
N GLU A 21 0.69 -16.74 2.63
CA GLU A 21 1.14 -16.71 1.25
C GLU A 21 -0.05 -16.81 0.32
N ILE A 22 -0.04 -16.01 -0.74
CA ILE A 22 -0.99 -16.19 -1.84
C ILE A 22 -0.59 -17.46 -2.58
N ARG A 23 -1.57 -18.30 -2.95
CA ARG A 23 -1.31 -19.55 -3.65
C ARG A 23 -0.53 -19.27 -4.95
N PHE A 24 0.67 -19.86 -5.07
CA PHE A 24 1.63 -19.61 -6.17
C PHE A 24 1.99 -18.12 -6.34
N GLY A 25 1.91 -17.35 -5.26
CA GLY A 25 2.15 -15.92 -5.22
C GLY A 25 3.07 -15.55 -4.07
N PRO A 26 3.21 -14.24 -3.80
CA PRO A 26 4.07 -13.75 -2.73
C PRO A 26 3.44 -13.89 -1.35
N GLU A 27 4.27 -13.77 -0.33
CA GLU A 27 3.86 -13.64 1.07
C GLU A 27 3.16 -12.31 1.32
N TYR A 28 2.23 -12.31 2.27
CA TYR A 28 1.60 -11.11 2.81
C TYR A 28 1.69 -11.07 4.35
N PHE A 29 1.62 -9.85 4.87
CA PHE A 29 2.02 -9.53 6.23
C PHE A 29 1.01 -8.60 6.88
N ARG A 30 0.90 -8.69 8.21
CA ARG A 30 0.40 -7.59 9.04
C ARG A 30 1.52 -6.61 9.32
N LEU A 31 1.18 -5.32 9.36
CA LEU A 31 2.13 -4.27 9.70
C LEU A 31 1.94 -3.82 11.15
N SER A 32 3.05 -3.65 11.86
CA SER A 32 3.10 -2.92 13.11
C SER A 32 4.07 -1.75 13.00
N VAL A 33 3.66 -0.59 13.53
CA VAL A 33 4.49 0.61 13.67
C VAL A 33 4.56 0.95 15.15
N ASP A 34 5.76 1.02 15.71
CA ASP A 34 6.03 1.24 17.15
C ASP A 34 5.26 0.30 18.09
N GLY A 35 5.10 -0.97 17.67
CA GLY A 35 4.36 -1.98 18.42
C GLY A 35 2.84 -1.85 18.32
N ARG A 36 2.32 -0.83 17.65
CA ARG A 36 0.90 -0.68 17.34
C ARG A 36 0.60 -1.35 16.00
N ALA A 37 -0.41 -2.22 15.96
CA ALA A 37 -0.83 -2.88 14.73
C ALA A 37 -1.62 -1.92 13.83
N VAL A 38 -1.43 -2.03 12.52
CA VAL A 38 -2.23 -1.36 11.49
C VAL A 38 -3.36 -2.31 11.09
N PRO A 39 -4.62 -2.08 11.53
CA PRO A 39 -5.70 -3.03 11.35
C PRO A 39 -6.29 -2.99 9.94
N HIS A 40 -7.11 -4.00 9.61
CA HIS A 40 -7.95 -4.07 8.40
C HIS A 40 -7.21 -4.06 7.05
N ARG A 41 -5.90 -4.25 7.06
CA ARG A 41 -5.04 -4.13 5.88
C ARG A 41 -3.98 -5.22 5.90
N ILE A 42 -3.57 -5.62 4.71
CA ILE A 42 -2.49 -6.56 4.49
C ILE A 42 -1.43 -5.90 3.62
N PHE A 43 -0.18 -6.27 3.86
CA PHE A 43 0.97 -5.60 3.30
C PHE A 43 1.89 -6.58 2.61
N GLY A 44 2.60 -6.07 1.60
CA GLY A 44 3.69 -6.77 0.95
C GLY A 44 5.02 -6.47 1.64
N ARG A 45 6.08 -7.09 1.13
CA ARG A 45 7.45 -6.89 1.62
C ARG A 45 8.00 -5.46 1.44
N PRO A 46 7.73 -4.73 0.33
CA PRO A 46 8.30 -3.40 0.14
C PRO A 46 7.90 -2.45 1.27
N LEU A 47 8.91 -1.88 1.93
CA LEU A 47 8.76 -0.98 3.06
C LEU A 47 9.97 -0.05 3.11
N GLN A 48 9.74 1.26 3.30
CA GLN A 48 10.79 2.26 3.35
C GLN A 48 10.39 3.43 4.25
N TRP A 49 11.27 3.81 5.19
CA TRP A 49 11.12 5.05 5.94
C TRP A 49 11.66 6.25 5.16
N SER A 50 11.03 7.41 5.33
CA SER A 50 11.66 8.69 5.01
C SER A 50 12.89 8.90 5.90
N ALA A 51 13.87 9.69 5.42
CA ALA A 51 15.14 9.88 6.13
C ALA A 51 14.95 10.51 7.53
N ASP A 52 13.94 11.36 7.68
CA ASP A 52 13.53 11.99 8.94
C ASP A 52 12.55 11.14 9.76
N SER A 53 12.21 9.93 9.31
CA SER A 53 11.25 9.01 9.91
C SER A 53 9.84 9.60 10.12
N ARG A 54 9.49 10.69 9.42
CA ARG A 54 8.14 11.27 9.46
C ARG A 54 7.12 10.41 8.73
N PHE A 55 7.54 9.73 7.68
CA PHE A 55 6.66 8.91 6.85
C PHE A 55 7.24 7.52 6.64
N LEU A 56 6.33 6.55 6.58
CA LEU A 56 6.62 5.18 6.20
C LEU A 56 5.86 4.85 4.92
N ALA A 57 6.59 4.49 3.87
CA ALA A 57 6.00 3.92 2.66
C ALA A 57 5.92 2.40 2.78
N VAL A 58 4.76 1.84 2.44
CA VAL A 58 4.50 0.39 2.39
C VAL A 58 3.70 0.01 1.16
N GLN A 59 3.87 -1.24 0.71
CA GLN A 59 3.01 -1.82 -0.31
C GLN A 59 1.78 -2.38 0.39
N GLU A 60 0.62 -1.78 0.15
CA GLU A 60 -0.66 -2.34 0.62
C GLU A 60 -1.23 -3.27 -0.45
N TRP A 61 -1.70 -4.44 -0.02
CA TRP A 61 -2.44 -5.39 -0.85
C TRP A 61 -3.94 -5.19 -0.64
N LEU A 62 -4.69 -5.09 -1.73
CA LEU A 62 -6.13 -4.87 -1.69
C LEU A 62 -6.93 -6.16 -1.92
N THR A 63 -6.25 -7.26 -2.26
CA THR A 63 -6.85 -8.57 -2.41
C THR A 63 -5.81 -9.67 -2.23
N THR A 64 -6.21 -10.83 -1.71
CA THR A 64 -5.44 -12.08 -1.77
C THR A 64 -6.03 -13.08 -2.77
N ASP A 65 -7.09 -12.69 -3.48
CA ASP A 65 -7.72 -13.54 -4.49
C ASP A 65 -6.80 -13.73 -5.69
N TYR A 66 -6.31 -14.96 -5.82
CA TYR A 66 -5.46 -15.39 -6.93
C TYR A 66 -6.10 -15.15 -8.30
N GLY A 67 -7.41 -15.32 -8.46
CA GLY A 67 -8.11 -15.12 -9.74
C GLY A 67 -8.06 -13.65 -10.20
N SER A 68 -8.24 -12.74 -9.26
CA SER A 68 -8.10 -11.30 -9.47
C SER A 68 -6.66 -10.85 -9.73
N GLY A 69 -5.67 -11.69 -9.44
CA GLY A 69 -4.25 -11.34 -9.53
C GLY A 69 -3.86 -10.24 -8.53
N PRO A 70 -2.62 -9.75 -8.57
CA PRO A 70 -2.16 -8.74 -7.62
C PRO A 70 -2.90 -7.43 -7.84
N ILE A 71 -3.50 -6.89 -6.78
CA ILE A 71 -4.03 -5.52 -6.76
C ILE A 71 -3.37 -4.84 -5.57
N THR A 72 -2.43 -3.93 -5.85
CA THR A 72 -1.63 -3.28 -4.81
C THR A 72 -1.63 -1.76 -4.99
N CYS A 73 -1.24 -1.04 -3.94
CA CYS A 73 -0.89 0.38 -4.02
C CYS A 73 0.29 0.68 -3.11
N ALA A 74 0.96 1.82 -3.36
CA ALA A 74 1.82 2.40 -2.35
C ALA A 74 0.94 3.16 -1.35
N ALA A 75 1.15 2.92 -0.06
CA ALA A 75 0.51 3.66 1.01
C ALA A 75 1.58 4.37 1.86
N LEU A 76 1.28 5.59 2.27
CA LEU A 76 2.11 6.39 3.17
C LEU A 76 1.46 6.43 4.54
N ILE A 77 2.22 6.10 5.58
CA ILE A 77 1.80 6.18 6.98
C ILE A 77 2.51 7.37 7.62
N ASP A 78 1.73 8.20 8.33
CA ASP A 78 2.18 9.20 9.29
C ASP A 78 2.00 8.62 10.70
N PRO A 79 3.07 8.17 11.37
CA PRO A 79 2.97 7.60 12.71
C PRO A 79 2.55 8.63 13.76
N ALA A 80 2.89 9.91 13.58
CA ALA A 80 2.60 10.97 14.55
C ALA A 80 1.11 11.31 14.55
N GLY A 81 0.50 11.40 13.36
CA GLY A 81 -0.94 11.56 13.20
C GLY A 81 -1.74 10.27 13.33
N TRP A 82 -1.07 9.10 13.32
CA TRP A 82 -1.66 7.78 13.15
C TRP A 82 -2.61 7.70 11.93
N LYS A 83 -2.12 8.22 10.80
CA LYS A 83 -2.86 8.31 9.55
C LYS A 83 -2.19 7.52 8.43
N ILE A 84 -2.98 7.12 7.46
CA ILE A 84 -2.52 6.47 6.24
C ILE A 84 -3.12 7.17 5.04
N ALA A 85 -2.37 7.24 3.95
CA ALA A 85 -2.83 7.76 2.67
C ALA A 85 -2.46 6.77 1.58
N ARG A 86 -3.48 6.22 0.91
CA ARG A 86 -3.28 5.42 -0.30
C ARG A 86 -3.00 6.31 -1.49
N LEU A 87 -2.05 5.85 -2.31
CA LEU A 87 -1.78 6.42 -3.63
C LEU A 87 -2.53 5.63 -4.70
N ALA A 88 -2.17 5.82 -5.97
CA ALA A 88 -2.81 5.13 -7.08
C ALA A 88 -2.81 3.60 -6.91
N VAL A 89 -3.97 3.00 -7.18
CA VAL A 89 -4.16 1.55 -7.19
C VAL A 89 -3.67 0.97 -8.50
N HIS A 90 -2.97 -0.16 -8.45
CA HIS A 90 -2.39 -0.85 -9.60
C HIS A 90 -3.01 -2.24 -9.76
N PRO A 91 -4.10 -2.38 -10.53
CA PRO A 91 -4.65 -3.69 -10.89
C PRO A 91 -3.64 -4.49 -11.72
N LYS A 92 -3.48 -5.77 -11.39
CA LYS A 92 -2.49 -6.68 -11.99
C LYS A 92 -1.05 -6.18 -11.86
N GLY A 93 -0.76 -5.38 -10.82
CA GLY A 93 0.53 -4.75 -10.63
C GLY A 93 0.98 -4.65 -9.18
N PHE A 94 2.28 -4.41 -9.02
CA PHE A 94 2.97 -4.29 -7.73
C PHE A 94 3.57 -2.89 -7.59
N ALA A 95 3.24 -2.18 -6.51
CA ALA A 95 3.94 -0.96 -6.13
C ALA A 95 5.23 -1.30 -5.35
N ALA A 96 6.40 -0.93 -5.86
CA ALA A 96 7.71 -1.29 -5.32
C ALA A 96 8.73 -0.14 -5.49
N GLU A 97 9.99 -0.38 -5.14
CA GLU A 97 11.11 0.57 -5.32
C GLU A 97 10.86 1.94 -4.66
N PHE A 98 10.41 1.93 -3.42
CA PHE A 98 10.05 3.12 -2.65
C PHE A 98 11.26 3.98 -2.31
N ARG A 99 11.18 5.27 -2.63
CA ARG A 99 12.26 6.23 -2.38
C ARG A 99 11.67 7.57 -1.95
N PHE A 100 12.30 8.19 -0.96
CA PHE A 100 12.00 9.56 -0.54
C PHE A 100 13.14 10.47 -0.98
N ASP A 101 12.80 11.58 -1.63
CA ASP A 101 13.77 12.55 -2.14
C ASP A 101 13.20 13.97 -2.05
N GLY A 102 13.78 14.81 -1.19
CA GLY A 102 13.51 16.26 -1.18
C GLY A 102 12.04 16.66 -1.07
N GLY A 103 11.22 15.92 -0.32
CA GLY A 103 9.76 16.18 -0.18
C GLY A 103 8.87 15.46 -1.20
N LEU A 104 9.47 14.74 -2.16
CA LEU A 104 8.79 13.83 -3.06
C LEU A 104 8.91 12.40 -2.54
N PHE A 105 7.83 11.65 -2.70
CA PHE A 105 7.84 10.20 -2.64
C PHE A 105 7.79 9.64 -4.06
N ARG A 106 8.71 8.75 -4.40
CA ARG A 106 8.81 8.10 -5.70
C ARG A 106 8.69 6.59 -5.55
N TYR A 107 8.04 5.96 -6.51
CA TYR A 107 7.94 4.50 -6.57
C TYR A 107 7.74 4.01 -8.00
N GLN A 108 7.91 2.70 -8.20
CA GLN A 108 7.63 2.02 -9.46
C GLN A 108 6.42 1.10 -9.30
N ALA A 109 5.51 1.16 -10.26
CA ALA A 109 4.46 0.17 -10.46
C ALA A 109 4.90 -0.81 -11.55
N THR A 110 5.07 -2.09 -11.19
CA THR A 110 5.48 -3.14 -12.12
C THR A 110 4.29 -4.02 -12.49
N PHE A 111 4.18 -4.39 -13.77
CA PHE A 111 3.09 -5.18 -14.32
C PHE A 111 3.68 -6.41 -15.05
N PRO A 112 3.96 -7.51 -14.34
CA PRO A 112 4.71 -8.65 -14.89
C PRO A 112 4.09 -9.25 -16.16
N ALA A 113 2.77 -9.40 -16.18
CA ALA A 113 2.06 -9.96 -17.34
C ALA A 113 2.21 -9.12 -18.62
N ARG A 114 2.59 -7.85 -18.49
CA ARG A 114 2.79 -6.91 -19.62
C ARG A 114 4.26 -6.53 -19.82
N SER A 115 5.17 -7.06 -19.00
CA SER A 115 6.58 -6.63 -18.94
C SER A 115 6.72 -5.09 -18.91
N ALA A 116 5.84 -4.43 -18.16
CA ALA A 116 5.75 -2.98 -18.12
C ALA A 116 6.10 -2.44 -16.72
N VAL A 117 6.77 -1.29 -16.70
CA VAL A 117 7.09 -0.53 -15.49
C VAL A 117 6.59 0.90 -15.68
N ARG A 118 5.96 1.45 -14.66
CA ARG A 118 5.53 2.86 -14.62
C ARG A 118 6.11 3.51 -13.38
N GLU A 119 6.69 4.69 -13.55
CA GLU A 119 7.16 5.48 -12.42
C GLU A 119 6.08 6.45 -11.97
N ALA A 120 6.00 6.67 -10.67
CA ALA A 120 5.10 7.64 -10.07
C ALA A 120 5.86 8.47 -9.04
N ALA A 121 5.51 9.74 -8.94
CA ALA A 121 6.03 10.67 -7.95
C ALA A 121 4.85 11.43 -7.33
N VAL A 122 4.92 11.63 -6.02
CA VAL A 122 3.89 12.32 -5.24
C VAL A 122 4.58 13.34 -4.34
N GLU A 123 4.06 14.58 -4.36
CA GLU A 123 4.50 15.62 -3.44
C GLU A 123 3.84 15.42 -2.06
N LEU A 124 4.66 15.16 -1.05
CA LEU A 124 4.18 14.83 0.29
C LEU A 124 3.37 15.99 0.90
N ALA A 125 3.79 17.22 0.65
CA ALA A 125 3.11 18.42 1.13
C ALA A 125 1.75 18.65 0.46
N ALA A 126 1.51 18.07 -0.72
CA ALA A 126 0.26 18.18 -1.46
C ALA A 126 -0.73 17.04 -1.15
N LEU A 127 -0.32 16.03 -0.39
CA LEU A 127 -1.17 14.88 -0.09
C LEU A 127 -2.33 15.29 0.83
N ARG A 128 -3.56 14.99 0.40
CA ARG A 128 -4.81 15.33 1.13
C ARG A 128 -5.66 14.10 1.48
N SER A 129 -5.33 12.93 0.93
CA SER A 129 -6.07 11.67 1.09
C SER A 129 -5.73 10.93 2.40
N TRP A 130 -5.42 11.67 3.46
CA TRP A 130 -5.12 11.08 4.76
C TRP A 130 -6.40 10.60 5.44
N GLU A 131 -6.42 9.32 5.80
CA GLU A 131 -7.47 8.66 6.57
C GLU A 131 -6.92 8.12 7.88
N ASP A 132 -7.78 7.99 8.89
CA ASP A 132 -7.39 7.40 10.17
C ASP A 132 -7.11 5.91 10.00
N ILE A 133 -5.98 5.43 10.52
CA ILE A 133 -5.56 4.03 10.35
C ILE A 133 -6.55 3.04 10.96
N ASP A 134 -7.17 3.40 12.07
CA ASP A 134 -8.10 2.52 12.78
C ASP A 134 -9.48 2.44 12.11
N ALA A 135 -9.77 3.34 11.17
CA ALA A 135 -11.00 3.30 10.40
C ALA A 135 -10.96 2.15 9.38
N ALA A 136 -12.12 1.57 9.10
CA ALA A 136 -12.25 0.64 7.98
C ALA A 136 -11.82 1.36 6.69
N PRO A 137 -10.99 0.74 5.84
CA PRO A 137 -10.47 1.43 4.68
C PRO A 137 -11.58 1.82 3.71
N GLN A 138 -11.54 3.04 3.19
CA GLN A 138 -12.47 3.42 2.13
C GLN A 138 -12.16 2.61 0.86
N PRO A 139 -13.19 2.17 0.11
CA PRO A 139 -12.97 1.58 -1.20
C PRO A 139 -12.27 2.61 -2.11
N PRO A 140 -11.51 2.16 -3.13
CA PRO A 140 -10.93 3.07 -4.12
C PRO A 140 -12.03 3.99 -4.69
N ALA A 141 -11.72 5.26 -4.94
CA ALA A 141 -12.71 6.23 -5.46
C ALA A 141 -13.42 5.75 -6.74
N ASP A 142 -12.75 4.90 -7.55
CA ASP A 142 -13.27 4.31 -8.78
C ASP A 142 -13.99 2.95 -8.57
N ALA A 143 -14.11 2.46 -7.34
CA ALA A 143 -14.78 1.20 -7.00
C ALA A 143 -16.21 1.41 -6.47
N SER A 144 -16.88 2.49 -6.91
CA SER A 144 -18.31 2.65 -6.64
C SER A 144 -19.10 1.69 -7.54
N PRO A 145 -20.02 0.86 -7.00
CA PRO A 145 -20.88 -0.03 -7.80
C PRO A 145 -21.88 0.72 -8.71
N SER A 146 -21.89 2.05 -8.66
CA SER A 146 -22.83 2.91 -9.39
C SER A 146 -22.57 3.05 -10.90
N SER A 147 -21.55 2.40 -11.46
CA SER A 147 -21.28 2.41 -12.91
C SER A 147 -21.77 1.16 -13.66
N LEU A 148 -22.39 0.18 -12.99
CA LEU A 148 -22.93 -1.04 -13.62
C LEU A 148 -24.46 -1.07 -13.76
N ALA A 149 -25.16 0.05 -13.53
CA ALA A 149 -26.63 0.10 -13.61
C ALA A 149 -27.21 0.68 -14.92
N ASN A 150 -26.42 0.88 -15.98
CA ASN A 150 -26.90 1.49 -17.23
C ASN A 150 -26.50 0.73 -18.50
N LEU A 151 -26.61 -0.60 -18.49
CA LEU A 151 -26.83 -1.33 -19.73
C LEU A 151 -28.31 -1.71 -19.78
N GLN A 152 -29.05 -0.87 -20.49
CA GLN A 152 -30.44 -1.05 -20.85
C GLN A 152 -30.60 -2.37 -21.62
N GLU A 153 -31.38 -3.30 -21.09
CA GLU A 153 -32.10 -4.26 -21.92
C GLU A 153 -33.41 -3.61 -22.34
N THR A 154 -33.55 -3.27 -23.62
CA THR A 154 -34.71 -3.51 -24.51
C THR A 154 -34.53 -2.73 -25.82
N PRO A 155 -35.11 -3.17 -26.97
CA PRO A 155 -36.37 -3.90 -27.12
C PRO A 155 -36.26 -5.40 -27.41
#